data_AF-A0A0B0IC27-F1
#
_entry.id   AF-A0A0B0IC27-F1
#
_cell.length_a   1.000
_cell.length_b   1.000
_cell.length_c   1.000
_cell.angle_alpha   90.00
_cell.angle_beta   90.00
_cell.angle_gamma   90.00
#
_symmetry.space_group_name_H-M   'P 1'
#
loop_
_entity.id
_entity.type
_entity.pdbx_description
1 polymer ?
#
loop_
_entity_poly.entity_id
_entity_poly.type
_entity_poly.pdbx_seq_one_letter_code
_entity_poly.pdbx_strand_id
1 'polypeptide(L)'
;MMMNIFEGFGHVLYEVAVALVPLVIFFFFFQIFILKLPMKKVIDILKGIFLTYWGLAFFLQGVHIGFLPAGEAMGTILGQSEHLWSLIPIGFLLGFVATFAEPAVRILNHEVEKVSGGYIPQKIMLYTLSIGVAVSIALSMLRILLGIPLWYFIIPGYLLALLLIRFSSRTFTAIAFDSGGVATGPMTVTFIVAMAVGIASVIEGRDPLLDGFGMIALVALSPILSVLTLGLLYGRKEKENDRTFESDS
;
A
#
# COMPACT_ATOMS: atom_id res chain seq x y z
N MET A 1 18.81 14.38 -23.75
CA MET A 1 19.14 14.98 -22.44
C MET A 1 19.80 13.89 -21.61
N MET A 2 21.08 14.03 -21.22
CA MET A 2 21.71 13.04 -20.34
C MET A 2 21.07 13.19 -18.97
N MET A 3 20.23 12.23 -18.56
CA MET A 3 19.76 12.18 -17.17
C MET A 3 20.99 12.00 -16.29
N ASN A 4 21.28 12.99 -15.46
CA ASN A 4 22.23 12.82 -14.37
C ASN A 4 21.56 11.91 -13.34
N ILE A 5 21.76 10.60 -13.49
CA ILE A 5 21.10 9.55 -12.71
C ILE A 5 21.23 9.75 -11.20
N PHE A 6 22.29 10.42 -10.74
CA PHE A 6 22.58 10.67 -9.31
C PHE A 6 22.30 12.10 -8.86
N GLU A 7 21.71 12.93 -9.71
CA GLU A 7 21.26 14.26 -9.29
C GLU A 7 20.19 14.13 -8.19
N GLY A 8 20.34 14.89 -7.11
CA GLY A 8 19.45 14.80 -5.94
C GLY A 8 19.64 13.56 -5.05
N PHE A 9 20.56 12.64 -5.35
CA PHE A 9 20.71 11.39 -4.58
C PHE A 9 21.05 11.62 -3.10
N GLY A 10 21.76 12.71 -2.78
CA GLY A 10 22.02 13.10 -1.39
C GLY A 10 20.74 13.38 -0.59
N HIS A 11 19.71 13.93 -1.23
CA HIS A 11 18.40 14.14 -0.61
C HIS A 11 17.70 12.80 -0.33
N VAL A 12 17.72 11.88 -1.30
CA VAL A 12 17.15 10.54 -1.13
C VAL A 12 17.83 9.78 0.01
N LEU A 13 19.17 9.85 0.12
CA LEU A 13 19.91 9.26 1.24
C LEU A 13 19.45 9.84 2.59
N TYR A 14 19.22 11.15 2.65
CA TYR A 14 18.71 11.81 3.86
C TYR A 14 17.28 11.36 4.20
N GLU A 15 16.38 11.30 3.22
CA GLU A 15 15.00 10.81 3.43
C GLU A 15 14.98 9.38 3.98
N VAL A 16 15.78 8.49 3.39
CA VAL A 16 15.88 7.09 3.85
C VAL A 16 16.48 7.02 5.26
N ALA A 17 17.49 7.84 5.56
CA ALA A 17 18.07 7.91 6.89
C ALA A 17 17.03 8.35 7.94
N VAL A 18 16.28 9.42 7.65
CA VAL A 18 15.22 9.93 8.53
C VAL A 18 14.11 8.90 8.74
N ALA A 19 13.78 8.10 7.72
CA ALA A 19 12.79 7.03 7.84
C ALA A 19 13.30 5.84 8.69
N LEU A 20 14.57 5.45 8.55
CA LEU A 20 15.12 4.27 9.23
C LEU A 20 15.66 4.54 10.64
N VAL A 21 16.18 5.74 10.92
CA VAL A 21 16.76 6.08 12.23
C VAL A 21 15.77 5.85 13.39
N PRO A 22 14.49 6.27 13.32
CA PRO A 22 13.52 5.99 14.38
C PRO A 22 13.32 4.50 14.63
N LEU A 23 13.30 3.67 13.57
CA LEU A 23 13.18 2.21 13.69
C LEU A 23 14.42 1.62 14.37
N VAL A 24 15.62 2.11 14.04
CA VAL A 24 16.87 1.70 14.67
C VAL A 24 16.88 2.07 16.16
N ILE A 25 16.48 3.29 16.49
CA ILE A 25 16.37 3.76 17.88
C ILE A 25 15.40 2.89 18.67
N PHE A 26 14.22 2.63 18.11
CA PHE A 26 13.21 1.78 18.72
C PHE A 26 13.73 0.35 18.92
N PHE A 27 14.38 -0.22 17.90
CA PHE A 27 15.01 -1.53 18.00
C PHE A 27 16.03 -1.58 19.14
N PHE A 28 16.94 -0.61 19.25
CA PHE A 28 17.93 -0.59 20.32
C PHE A 28 17.30 -0.44 21.71
N PHE A 29 16.24 0.37 21.83
CA PHE A 29 15.46 0.45 23.06
C PHE A 29 14.92 -0.93 23.46
N PHE A 30 14.21 -1.60 22.57
CA PHE A 30 13.67 -2.95 22.86
C PHE A 30 14.76 -3.98 23.08
N GLN A 31 15.86 -3.92 22.33
CA GLN A 31 16.98 -4.84 22.45
C GLN A 31 17.65 -4.76 23.83
N ILE A 32 17.83 -3.56 24.38
CA ILE A 32 18.46 -3.35 25.69
C ILE A 32 17.51 -3.74 26.83
N PHE A 33 16.25 -3.31 26.78
CA PHE A 33 15.34 -3.45 27.92
C PHE A 33 14.53 -4.76 27.91
N ILE A 34 14.11 -5.24 26.74
CA ILE A 34 13.10 -6.30 26.62
C ILE A 34 13.66 -7.57 25.95
N LEU A 35 14.15 -7.47 24.71
CA LEU A 35 14.46 -8.62 23.87
C LEU A 35 15.76 -9.34 24.29
N LYS A 36 16.81 -8.59 24.65
CA LYS A 36 18.12 -9.11 25.09
C LYS A 36 18.69 -10.20 24.16
N LEU A 37 18.57 -10.00 22.84
CA LEU A 37 19.02 -10.98 21.84
C LEU A 37 20.53 -11.21 21.92
N PRO A 38 21.03 -12.42 21.60
CA PRO A 38 22.46 -12.69 21.51
C PRO A 38 23.11 -11.81 20.44
N MET A 39 24.35 -11.36 20.68
CA MET A 39 25.06 -10.40 19.81
C MET A 39 25.11 -10.81 18.33
N LYS A 40 25.19 -12.11 18.04
CA LYS A 40 25.12 -12.61 16.65
C LYS A 40 23.85 -12.14 15.93
N LYS A 41 22.67 -12.29 16.56
CA LYS A 41 21.39 -11.86 15.99
C LYS A 41 21.30 -10.35 15.83
N VAL A 42 21.86 -9.58 16.78
CA VAL A 42 21.91 -8.11 16.69
C VAL A 42 22.73 -7.68 15.49
N ILE A 43 23.91 -8.28 15.29
CA ILE A 43 24.77 -8.01 14.13
C ILE A 43 24.06 -8.35 12.82
N ASP A 44 23.34 -9.47 12.76
CA ASP A 44 22.59 -9.86 11.56
C ASP A 44 21.47 -8.85 11.24
N ILE A 45 20.76 -8.36 12.24
CA ILE A 45 19.75 -7.30 12.08
C ILE A 45 20.40 -6.00 11.59
N LEU A 46 21.52 -5.58 12.18
CA LEU A 46 22.22 -4.36 11.76
C LEU A 46 22.74 -4.44 10.32
N LYS A 47 23.23 -5.60 9.89
CA LYS A 47 23.58 -5.85 8.48
C LYS A 47 22.35 -5.74 7.59
N GLY A 48 21.23 -6.31 8.01
CA GLY A 48 19.95 -6.19 7.32
C GLY A 48 19.53 -4.73 7.15
N ILE A 49 19.55 -3.94 8.23
CA ILE A 49 19.21 -2.51 8.19
C ILE A 49 20.14 -1.74 7.26
N PHE A 50 21.45 -2.03 7.28
CA PHE A 50 22.40 -1.40 6.37
C PHE A 50 22.12 -1.73 4.90
N LEU A 51 21.83 -2.99 4.58
CA LEU A 51 21.44 -3.41 3.24
C LEU A 51 20.10 -2.77 2.82
N THR A 52 19.13 -2.70 3.73
CA THR A 52 17.84 -2.03 3.50
C THR A 52 18.04 -0.54 3.21
N TYR A 53 18.90 0.16 3.95
CA TYR A 53 19.19 1.58 3.71
C TYR A 53 19.67 1.83 2.28
N TRP A 54 20.68 1.08 1.82
CA TRP A 54 21.19 1.24 0.46
C TRP A 54 20.20 0.76 -0.60
N GLY A 55 19.51 -0.36 -0.35
CA GLY A 55 18.50 -0.88 -1.25
C GLY A 55 17.35 0.10 -1.45
N LEU A 56 16.83 0.69 -0.36
CA LEU A 56 15.75 1.68 -0.42
C LEU A 56 16.23 2.97 -1.09
N ALA A 57 17.45 3.43 -0.82
CA ALA A 57 18.00 4.63 -1.45
C ALA A 57 18.13 4.48 -2.98
N PHE A 58 18.71 3.37 -3.46
CA PHE A 58 18.80 3.13 -4.90
C PHE A 58 17.43 2.91 -5.55
N PHE A 59 16.53 2.22 -4.85
CA PHE A 59 15.16 2.02 -5.31
C PHE A 59 14.42 3.36 -5.47
N LEU A 60 14.44 4.21 -4.43
CA LEU A 60 13.78 5.52 -4.47
C LEU A 60 14.41 6.46 -5.49
N GLN A 61 15.74 6.44 -5.67
CA GLN A 61 16.39 7.18 -6.75
C GLN A 61 15.86 6.73 -8.12
N GLY A 62 15.76 5.42 -8.35
CA GLY A 62 15.19 4.86 -9.58
C GLY A 62 13.73 5.27 -9.80
N VAL A 63 12.95 5.33 -8.72
CA VAL A 63 11.57 5.83 -8.77
C VAL A 63 11.52 7.30 -9.14
N HIS A 64 12.35 8.16 -8.53
CA HIS A 64 12.36 9.60 -8.79
C HIS A 64 12.77 9.97 -10.21
N ILE A 65 13.76 9.27 -10.78
CA ILE A 65 14.25 9.57 -12.14
C ILE A 65 13.43 8.86 -13.24
N GLY A 66 12.77 7.75 -12.90
CA GLY A 66 12.11 6.88 -13.86
C GLY A 66 10.60 6.86 -13.72
N PHE A 67 10.10 6.36 -12.59
CA PHE A 67 8.68 6.09 -12.40
C PHE A 67 7.85 7.37 -12.24
N LEU A 68 8.31 8.36 -11.45
CA LEU A 68 7.55 9.60 -11.26
C LEU A 68 7.40 10.38 -12.58
N PRO A 69 8.47 10.68 -13.35
CA PRO A 69 8.32 11.44 -14.59
C PRO A 69 7.51 10.67 -15.64
N ALA A 70 7.66 9.34 -15.69
CA ALA A 70 6.86 8.50 -16.58
C ALA A 70 5.38 8.52 -16.20
N GLY A 71 5.07 8.41 -14.91
CA GLY A 71 3.71 8.49 -14.39
C GLY A 71 3.06 9.84 -14.73
N GLU A 72 3.74 10.95 -14.43
CA GLU A 72 3.25 12.31 -14.73
C GLU A 72 3.03 12.54 -16.23
N ALA A 73 3.97 12.10 -17.07
CA ALA A 73 3.83 12.21 -18.53
C ALA A 73 2.65 11.38 -19.06
N MET A 74 2.51 10.13 -18.59
CA MET A 74 1.36 9.29 -18.93
C MET A 74 0.05 9.93 -18.46
N GLY A 75 0.02 10.46 -17.24
CA GLY A 75 -1.14 11.12 -16.67
C GLY A 75 -1.59 12.34 -17.48
N THR A 76 -0.64 13.21 -17.83
CA THR A 76 -0.86 14.39 -18.67
C THR A 76 -1.46 14.00 -20.03
N ILE A 77 -0.90 12.98 -20.70
CA ILE A 77 -1.40 12.50 -22.00
C ILE A 77 -2.81 11.94 -21.87
N LEU A 78 -3.07 11.12 -20.85
CA LEU A 78 -4.39 10.52 -20.64
C LEU A 78 -5.44 11.58 -20.24
N GLY A 79 -5.06 12.57 -19.44
CA GLY A 79 -5.94 13.66 -19.02
C GLY A 79 -6.26 14.67 -20.14
N GLN A 80 -5.50 14.68 -21.23
CA GLN A 80 -5.79 15.46 -22.44
C GLN A 80 -6.58 14.68 -23.50
N SER A 81 -6.87 13.40 -23.26
CA SER A 81 -7.62 12.56 -24.19
C SER A 81 -9.08 13.03 -24.33
N GLU A 82 -9.62 12.96 -25.55
CA GLU A 82 -11.06 13.20 -25.81
C GLU A 82 -11.98 12.21 -25.08
N HIS A 83 -11.46 11.05 -24.69
CA HIS A 83 -12.21 9.99 -24.03
C HIS A 83 -11.77 9.82 -22.57
N LEU A 84 -11.97 10.86 -21.77
CA LEU A 84 -11.64 10.91 -20.34
C LEU A 84 -12.20 9.75 -19.50
N TRP A 85 -13.32 9.15 -19.90
CA TRP A 85 -13.90 7.98 -19.22
C TRP A 85 -12.96 6.76 -19.23
N SER A 86 -12.03 6.67 -20.19
CA SER A 86 -11.03 5.61 -20.29
C SER A 86 -10.06 5.56 -19.10
N LEU A 87 -9.93 6.66 -18.35
CA LEU A 87 -9.14 6.71 -17.12
C LEU A 87 -9.59 5.67 -16.09
N ILE A 88 -10.89 5.36 -16.02
CA ILE A 88 -11.44 4.42 -15.04
C ILE A 88 -10.93 2.99 -15.28
N PRO A 89 -11.12 2.37 -16.46
CA PRO A 89 -10.60 1.03 -16.73
C PRO A 89 -9.05 0.99 -16.77
N ILE A 90 -8.38 2.06 -17.22
CA ILE A 90 -6.91 2.14 -17.19
C ILE A 90 -6.41 2.16 -15.74
N GLY A 91 -6.99 3.03 -14.90
CA GLY A 91 -6.67 3.11 -13.48
C GLY A 91 -6.93 1.80 -12.73
N PHE A 92 -8.03 1.12 -13.05
CA PHE A 92 -8.31 -0.22 -12.54
C PHE A 92 -7.17 -1.20 -12.88
N LEU A 93 -6.82 -1.30 -14.17
CA LEU A 93 -5.81 -2.23 -14.64
C LEU A 93 -4.43 -1.94 -14.02
N LEU A 94 -4.03 -0.67 -14.01
CA LEU A 94 -2.76 -0.24 -13.42
C LEU A 94 -2.73 -0.48 -11.91
N GLY A 95 -3.84 -0.19 -11.22
CA GLY A 95 -3.97 -0.47 -9.79
C GLY A 95 -3.84 -1.94 -9.45
N PHE A 96 -4.48 -2.80 -10.25
CA PHE A 96 -4.36 -4.25 -10.11
C PHE A 96 -2.92 -4.70 -10.31
N VAL A 97 -2.30 -4.33 -11.44
CA VAL A 97 -0.95 -4.78 -11.80
C VAL A 97 0.10 -4.25 -10.82
N ALA A 98 0.00 -2.99 -10.40
CA ALA A 98 0.92 -2.39 -9.43
C ALA A 98 0.85 -3.11 -8.08
N THR A 99 -0.36 -3.30 -7.54
CA THR A 99 -0.54 -4.01 -6.27
C THR A 99 -0.11 -5.48 -6.36
N PHE A 100 -0.37 -6.12 -7.49
CA PHE A 100 0.05 -7.50 -7.74
C PHE A 100 1.57 -7.64 -7.87
N ALA A 101 2.24 -6.64 -8.42
CA ALA A 101 3.69 -6.58 -8.58
C ALA A 101 4.41 -6.15 -7.30
N GLU A 102 3.73 -5.47 -6.38
CA GLU A 102 4.28 -4.93 -5.14
C GLU A 102 4.89 -6.04 -4.25
N PRO A 103 6.22 -6.05 -4.02
CA PRO A 103 6.88 -7.04 -3.18
C PRO A 103 6.40 -7.00 -1.73
N ALA A 104 6.12 -5.80 -1.20
CA ALA A 104 5.68 -5.64 0.18
C ALA A 104 4.35 -6.37 0.44
N VAL A 105 3.40 -6.29 -0.51
CA VAL A 105 2.12 -7.01 -0.46
C VAL A 105 2.34 -8.52 -0.44
N ARG A 106 3.29 -9.02 -1.24
CA ARG A 106 3.61 -10.46 -1.28
C ARG A 106 4.20 -10.97 0.02
N ILE A 107 5.07 -10.17 0.66
CA ILE A 107 5.67 -10.48 1.96
C ILE A 107 4.58 -10.50 3.04
N LEU A 108 3.71 -9.49 3.08
CA LEU A 108 2.58 -9.48 4.02
C LEU A 108 1.70 -10.71 3.85
N ASN A 109 1.32 -11.05 2.61
CA ASN A 109 0.46 -12.22 2.37
C ASN A 109 1.14 -13.53 2.82
N HIS A 110 2.46 -13.63 2.69
CA HIS A 110 3.22 -14.78 3.19
C HIS A 110 3.19 -14.86 4.72
N GLU A 111 3.41 -13.74 5.41
CA GLU A 111 3.31 -13.69 6.87
C GLU A 111 1.88 -13.99 7.34
N VAL A 112 0.87 -13.47 6.64
CA VAL A 112 -0.55 -13.76 6.93
C VAL A 112 -0.86 -15.25 6.81
N GLU A 113 -0.44 -15.90 5.72
CA GLU A 113 -0.64 -17.35 5.52
C GLU A 113 0.04 -18.16 6.63
N LYS A 114 1.25 -17.76 7.03
CA LYS A 114 2.01 -18.40 8.10
C LYS A 114 1.35 -18.24 9.47
N VAL A 115 0.93 -17.04 9.86
CA VAL A 115 0.29 -16.80 11.17
C VAL A 115 -1.15 -17.33 11.23
N SER A 116 -1.81 -17.48 10.07
CA SER A 116 -3.13 -18.11 9.95
C SER A 116 -3.06 -19.65 9.89
N GLY A 117 -1.89 -20.28 10.02
CA GLY A 117 -1.78 -21.74 9.88
C GLY A 117 -2.27 -22.25 8.51
N GLY A 118 -2.22 -21.41 7.48
CA GLY A 118 -2.62 -21.72 6.12
C GLY A 118 -4.11 -21.55 5.81
N TYR A 119 -4.97 -21.16 6.77
CA TYR A 119 -6.40 -21.03 6.49
C TYR A 119 -6.73 -19.84 5.56
N ILE A 120 -5.86 -18.82 5.49
CA ILE A 120 -5.92 -17.74 4.50
C ILE A 120 -4.80 -17.96 3.47
N PRO A 121 -5.11 -18.50 2.28
CA PRO A 121 -4.10 -18.73 1.26
C PRO A 121 -3.51 -17.42 0.74
N GLN A 122 -2.19 -17.38 0.55
CA GLN A 122 -1.47 -16.19 0.06
C GLN A 122 -2.07 -15.65 -1.25
N LYS A 123 -2.46 -16.55 -2.17
CA LYS A 123 -3.06 -16.19 -3.47
C LYS A 123 -4.40 -15.46 -3.31
N ILE A 124 -5.25 -15.93 -2.40
CA ILE A 124 -6.58 -15.33 -2.18
C ILE A 124 -6.41 -13.93 -1.61
N MET A 125 -5.49 -13.76 -0.67
CA MET A 125 -5.18 -12.44 -0.14
C MET A 125 -4.63 -11.50 -1.23
N LEU A 126 -3.69 -11.98 -2.05
CA LEU A 126 -3.10 -11.18 -3.13
C LEU A 126 -4.15 -10.69 -4.13
N TYR A 127 -5.04 -11.55 -4.61
CA TYR A 127 -6.12 -11.14 -5.51
C TYR A 127 -7.12 -10.20 -4.83
N THR A 128 -7.48 -10.48 -3.58
CA THR A 128 -8.41 -9.64 -2.80
C THR A 128 -7.87 -8.22 -2.67
N LEU A 129 -6.61 -8.08 -2.25
CA LEU A 129 -5.94 -6.79 -2.13
C LEU A 129 -5.80 -6.10 -3.49
N SER A 130 -5.36 -6.83 -4.52
CA SER A 130 -5.15 -6.24 -5.86
C SER A 130 -6.44 -5.75 -6.48
N ILE A 131 -7.55 -6.50 -6.35
CA ILE A 131 -8.88 -6.09 -6.83
C ILE A 131 -9.39 -4.90 -6.02
N GLY A 132 -9.26 -4.94 -4.68
CA GLY A 132 -9.64 -3.81 -3.83
C GLY A 132 -8.95 -2.53 -4.26
N VAL A 133 -7.62 -2.55 -4.36
CA VAL A 133 -6.84 -1.36 -4.75
C VAL A 133 -7.19 -0.92 -6.18
N ALA A 134 -7.39 -1.86 -7.12
CA ALA A 134 -7.84 -1.56 -8.48
C ALA A 134 -9.18 -0.82 -8.51
N VAL A 135 -10.19 -1.30 -7.77
CA VAL A 135 -11.50 -0.64 -7.63
C VAL A 135 -11.33 0.75 -7.04
N SER A 136 -10.48 0.87 -6.01
CA SER A 136 -10.22 2.15 -5.35
C SER A 136 -9.59 3.18 -6.28
N ILE A 137 -8.65 2.77 -7.13
CA ILE A 137 -8.00 3.65 -8.10
C ILE A 137 -8.98 4.03 -9.20
N ALA A 138 -9.80 3.09 -9.67
CA ALA A 138 -10.87 3.37 -10.62
C ALA A 138 -11.87 4.40 -10.06
N LEU A 139 -12.25 4.25 -8.78
CA LEU A 139 -13.08 5.24 -8.06
C LEU A 139 -12.36 6.58 -7.90
N SER A 140 -11.04 6.58 -7.69
CA SER A 140 -10.26 7.81 -7.65
C SER A 140 -10.24 8.51 -9.00
N MET A 141 -10.12 7.78 -10.11
CA MET A 141 -10.19 8.38 -11.45
C MET A 141 -11.58 8.96 -11.71
N LEU A 142 -12.64 8.24 -11.32
CA LEU A 142 -14.01 8.76 -11.36
C LEU A 142 -14.16 10.04 -10.52
N ARG A 143 -13.55 10.07 -9.32
CA ARG A 143 -13.56 11.24 -8.45
C ARG A 143 -12.91 12.45 -9.12
N ILE A 144 -11.73 12.29 -9.71
CA ILE A 144 -11.00 13.35 -10.42
C ILE A 144 -11.86 13.87 -11.58
N LEU A 145 -12.50 12.97 -12.34
CA LEU A 145 -13.35 13.35 -13.47
C LEU A 145 -14.59 14.14 -13.06
N LEU A 146 -15.26 13.70 -11.99
CA LEU A 146 -16.51 14.32 -11.52
C LEU A 146 -16.28 15.48 -10.55
N GLY A 147 -15.05 15.68 -10.09
CA GLY A 147 -14.72 16.70 -9.10
C GLY A 147 -15.37 16.48 -7.74
N ILE A 148 -15.61 15.22 -7.36
CA ILE A 148 -16.28 14.88 -6.11
C ILE A 148 -15.29 15.07 -4.95
N PRO A 149 -15.66 15.77 -3.87
CA PRO A 149 -14.76 15.91 -2.73
C PRO A 149 -14.42 14.58 -2.05
N LEU A 150 -13.16 14.43 -1.62
CA LEU A 150 -12.62 13.21 -1.02
C LEU A 150 -13.46 12.67 0.17
N TRP A 151 -14.03 13.56 0.99
CA TRP A 151 -14.76 13.18 2.20
C TRP A 151 -16.01 12.33 1.93
N TYR A 152 -16.62 12.45 0.74
CA TYR A 152 -17.75 11.60 0.33
C TYR A 152 -17.39 10.12 0.23
N PHE A 153 -16.11 9.79 0.09
CA PHE A 153 -15.64 8.40 0.04
C PHE A 153 -15.03 7.97 1.37
N ILE A 154 -14.22 8.84 1.98
CA ILE A 154 -13.50 8.53 3.21
C ILE A 154 -14.44 8.35 4.40
N ILE A 155 -15.43 9.24 4.58
CA ILE A 155 -16.33 9.16 5.74
C ILE A 155 -17.18 7.88 5.68
N PRO A 156 -17.91 7.58 4.58
CA PRO A 156 -18.67 6.33 4.50
C PRO A 156 -17.78 5.09 4.53
N GLY A 157 -16.60 5.17 3.92
CA GLY A 157 -15.65 4.07 3.89
C GLY A 157 -15.12 3.69 5.27
N TYR A 158 -14.70 4.65 6.08
CA TYR A 158 -14.29 4.35 7.46
C TYR A 158 -15.47 3.94 8.34
N LEU A 159 -16.66 4.52 8.14
CA LEU A 159 -17.86 4.11 8.87
C LEU A 159 -18.21 2.63 8.56
N LEU A 160 -18.08 2.23 7.30
CA LEU A 160 -18.21 0.84 6.88
C LEU A 160 -17.11 -0.03 7.49
N ALA A 161 -15.85 0.41 7.50
CA ALA A 161 -14.76 -0.33 8.14
C ALA A 161 -15.03 -0.57 9.63
N LEU A 162 -15.45 0.46 10.37
CA LEU A 162 -15.83 0.35 11.79
C LEU A 162 -16.98 -0.63 12.00
N LEU A 163 -17.98 -0.62 11.12
CA LEU A 163 -19.08 -1.58 11.16
C LEU A 163 -18.56 -3.00 10.91
N LEU A 164 -17.73 -3.21 9.89
CA LEU A 164 -17.18 -4.52 9.55
C LEU A 164 -16.30 -5.09 10.67
N ILE A 165 -15.51 -4.26 11.35
CA ILE A 165 -14.69 -4.66 12.51
C ILE A 165 -15.54 -5.34 13.59
N ARG A 166 -16.78 -4.88 13.82
CA ARG A 166 -17.68 -5.49 14.81
C ARG A 166 -18.03 -6.95 14.49
N PHE A 167 -17.92 -7.33 13.22
CA PHE A 167 -18.26 -8.66 12.71
C PHE A 167 -17.03 -9.50 12.30
N SER A 168 -15.83 -8.92 12.33
CA SER A 168 -14.56 -9.58 12.00
C SER A 168 -13.81 -10.07 13.25
N SER A 169 -12.90 -11.02 13.10
CA SER A 169 -12.02 -11.47 14.20
C SER A 169 -10.91 -10.45 14.46
N ARG A 170 -10.24 -10.57 15.62
CA ARG A 170 -9.08 -9.74 15.96
C ARG A 170 -7.95 -9.93 14.95
N THR A 171 -7.76 -11.16 14.49
CA THR A 171 -6.76 -11.52 13.48
C THR A 171 -7.03 -10.79 12.16
N PHE A 172 -8.25 -10.89 11.62
CA PHE A 172 -8.62 -10.17 10.39
C PHE A 172 -8.55 -8.65 10.55
N THR A 173 -8.91 -8.13 11.72
CA THR A 173 -8.80 -6.69 11.99
C THR A 173 -7.35 -6.22 11.97
N ALA A 174 -6.44 -6.93 12.65
CA ALA A 174 -5.01 -6.61 12.64
C ALA A 174 -4.44 -6.67 11.22
N ILE A 175 -4.73 -7.74 10.48
CA ILE A 175 -4.27 -7.91 9.10
C ILE A 175 -4.80 -6.79 8.20
N ALA A 176 -6.07 -6.39 8.37
CA ALA A 176 -6.68 -5.33 7.56
C ALA A 176 -5.93 -4.00 7.69
N PHE A 177 -5.60 -3.59 8.91
CA PHE A 177 -4.88 -2.34 9.15
C PHE A 177 -3.40 -2.41 8.73
N ASP A 178 -2.74 -3.56 8.87
CA ASP A 178 -1.39 -3.75 8.33
C ASP A 178 -1.40 -3.71 6.79
N SER A 179 -2.43 -4.29 6.18
CA SER A 179 -2.62 -4.31 4.71
C SER A 179 -2.81 -2.92 4.13
N GLY A 180 -3.48 -2.01 4.86
CA GLY A 180 -3.66 -0.63 4.45
C GLY A 180 -2.33 0.07 4.18
N GLY A 181 -1.39 -0.03 5.13
CA GLY A 181 -0.06 0.58 5.01
C GLY A 181 0.84 -0.11 3.97
N VAL A 182 0.72 -1.43 3.82
CA VAL A 182 1.52 -2.20 2.87
C VAL A 182 1.09 -2.00 1.41
N ALA A 183 -0.22 -1.88 1.16
CA ALA A 183 -0.73 -1.65 -0.19
C ALA A 183 -0.45 -0.23 -0.70
N THR A 184 -0.27 0.74 0.21
CA THR A 184 0.35 2.04 -0.10
C THR A 184 1.88 1.90 -0.27
N GLY A 185 2.30 0.82 -0.91
CA GLY A 185 3.70 0.50 -1.14
C GLY A 185 4.35 1.48 -2.12
N PRO A 186 5.68 1.50 -2.14
CA PRO A 186 6.42 2.52 -2.85
C PRO A 186 6.38 2.32 -4.37
N MET A 187 5.94 1.17 -4.90
CA MET A 187 5.65 1.04 -6.35
C MET A 187 4.27 1.60 -6.69
N THR A 188 3.25 1.19 -5.92
CA THR A 188 1.86 1.53 -6.22
C THR A 188 1.58 3.02 -6.00
N VAL A 189 2.02 3.58 -4.88
CA VAL A 189 1.77 4.99 -4.56
C VAL A 189 2.54 5.90 -5.51
N THR A 190 3.83 5.68 -5.70
CA THR A 190 4.66 6.63 -6.45
C THR A 190 4.21 6.76 -7.89
N PHE A 191 4.04 5.64 -8.60
CA PHE A 191 3.64 5.65 -9.99
C PHE A 191 2.21 6.15 -10.19
N ILE A 192 1.26 5.66 -9.39
CA ILE A 192 -0.16 5.97 -9.59
C ILE A 192 -0.47 7.39 -9.12
N VAL A 193 0.20 7.88 -8.07
CA VAL A 193 0.05 9.29 -7.62
C VAL A 193 0.64 10.21 -8.66
N ALA A 194 1.84 9.94 -9.18
CA ALA A 194 2.43 10.71 -10.27
C ALA A 194 1.47 10.80 -11.48
N MET A 195 0.87 9.67 -11.85
CA MET A 195 -0.15 9.65 -12.91
C MET A 195 -1.40 10.45 -12.55
N ALA A 196 -1.94 10.30 -11.34
CA ALA A 196 -3.12 11.04 -10.89
C ALA A 196 -2.87 12.56 -10.83
N VAL A 197 -1.68 12.98 -10.38
CA VAL A 197 -1.21 14.37 -10.39
C VAL A 197 -1.09 14.88 -11.81
N GLY A 198 -0.49 14.11 -12.72
CA GLY A 198 -0.42 14.45 -14.15
C GLY A 198 -1.81 14.65 -14.77
N ILE A 199 -2.75 13.73 -14.51
CA ILE A 199 -4.15 13.84 -14.95
C ILE A 199 -4.80 15.12 -14.40
N ALA A 200 -4.70 15.34 -13.09
CA ALA A 200 -5.31 16.50 -12.43
C ALA A 200 -4.69 17.84 -12.88
N SER A 201 -3.44 17.84 -13.37
CA SER A 201 -2.78 19.06 -13.85
C SER A 201 -3.31 19.61 -15.17
N VAL A 202 -3.99 18.77 -15.96
CA VAL A 202 -4.52 19.12 -17.29
C VAL A 202 -6.03 19.19 -17.37
N ILE A 203 -6.75 18.70 -16.35
CA ILE A 203 -8.22 18.80 -16.29
C ILE A 203 -8.59 20.14 -15.63
N GLU A 204 -9.37 20.95 -16.34
CA GLU A 204 -9.81 22.24 -15.82
C GLU A 204 -10.60 22.12 -14.51
N GLY A 205 -10.31 23.04 -13.57
CA GLY A 205 -10.96 23.10 -12.26
C GLY A 205 -10.53 22.01 -11.28
N ARG A 206 -9.45 21.27 -11.57
CA ARG A 206 -8.83 20.32 -10.63
C ARG A 206 -7.59 20.89 -9.97
N ASP A 207 -7.33 20.42 -8.77
CA ASP A 207 -6.13 20.76 -8.01
C ASP A 207 -5.24 19.51 -7.90
N PRO A 208 -4.05 19.48 -8.53
CA PRO A 208 -3.18 18.31 -8.49
C PRO A 208 -2.79 17.86 -7.07
N LEU A 209 -2.72 18.79 -6.12
CA LEU A 209 -2.43 18.46 -4.73
C LEU A 209 -3.64 17.78 -4.08
N LEU A 210 -4.84 18.37 -4.19
CA LEU A 210 -6.04 17.80 -3.55
C LEU A 210 -6.51 16.52 -4.25
N ASP A 211 -6.61 16.56 -5.57
CA ASP A 211 -7.15 15.48 -6.39
C ASP A 211 -6.13 14.36 -6.63
N GLY A 212 -4.84 14.69 -6.79
CA GLY A 212 -3.77 13.70 -6.94
C GLY A 212 -3.49 12.97 -5.63
N PHE A 213 -3.17 13.69 -4.56
CA PHE A 213 -2.83 13.06 -3.26
C PHE A 213 -4.05 12.44 -2.57
N GLY A 214 -5.26 12.97 -2.79
CA GLY A 214 -6.47 12.37 -2.23
C GLY A 214 -6.69 10.92 -2.68
N MET A 215 -6.05 10.47 -3.76
CA MET A 215 -6.09 9.07 -4.19
C MET A 215 -5.41 8.13 -3.17
N ILE A 216 -4.35 8.58 -2.50
CA ILE A 216 -3.63 7.81 -1.47
C ILE A 216 -4.57 7.38 -0.36
N ALA A 217 -5.45 8.28 0.08
CA ALA A 217 -6.41 7.99 1.14
C ALA A 217 -7.42 6.91 0.74
N LEU A 218 -7.84 6.87 -0.52
CA LEU A 218 -8.70 5.80 -1.04
C LEU A 218 -7.94 4.47 -1.10
N VAL A 219 -6.73 4.50 -1.64
CA VAL A 219 -5.88 3.30 -1.76
C VAL A 219 -5.51 2.73 -0.39
N ALA A 220 -5.31 3.55 0.65
CA ALA A 220 -5.07 3.10 2.01
C ALA A 220 -6.31 2.43 2.65
N LEU A 221 -7.50 2.97 2.38
CA LEU A 221 -8.77 2.46 2.91
C LEU A 221 -9.19 1.14 2.25
N SER A 222 -8.89 0.95 0.97
CA SER A 222 -9.38 -0.20 0.21
C SER A 222 -8.91 -1.58 0.70
N PRO A 223 -7.62 -1.81 1.00
CA PRO A 223 -7.13 -3.03 1.65
C PRO A 223 -7.87 -3.34 2.94
N ILE A 224 -8.13 -2.32 3.77
CA ILE A 224 -8.84 -2.48 5.04
C ILE A 224 -10.22 -3.07 4.77
N LEU A 225 -10.99 -2.43 3.89
CA LEU A 225 -12.33 -2.91 3.52
C LEU A 225 -12.30 -4.29 2.86
N SER A 226 -11.31 -4.54 2.00
CA SER A 226 -11.17 -5.80 1.27
C SER A 226 -10.86 -6.97 2.20
N VAL A 227 -9.92 -6.79 3.14
CA VAL A 227 -9.56 -7.81 4.13
C VAL A 227 -10.67 -8.02 5.15
N LEU A 228 -11.32 -6.97 5.63
CA LEU A 228 -12.46 -7.12 6.55
C LEU A 228 -13.63 -7.87 5.88
N THR A 229 -13.91 -7.56 4.61
CA THR A 229 -14.92 -8.27 3.81
C THR A 229 -14.53 -9.74 3.61
N LEU A 230 -13.26 -10.02 3.30
CA LEU A 230 -12.74 -11.39 3.22
C LEU A 230 -12.89 -12.13 4.56
N GLY A 231 -12.65 -11.43 5.67
CA GLY A 231 -12.83 -11.95 7.03
C GLY A 231 -14.25 -12.38 7.32
N LEU A 232 -15.27 -11.68 6.79
CA LEU A 232 -16.66 -12.12 6.93
C LEU A 232 -16.95 -13.41 6.15
N LEU A 233 -16.35 -13.56 4.97
CA LEU A 233 -16.51 -14.76 4.14
C LEU A 233 -15.80 -15.97 4.77
N TYR A 234 -14.63 -15.77 5.38
CA TYR A 234 -13.81 -16.82 5.99
C TYR A 234 -14.12 -17.06 7.48
N GLY A 235 -14.80 -16.14 8.16
CA GLY A 235 -15.09 -16.23 9.60
C GLY A 235 -15.96 -17.42 10.00
N ARG A 236 -16.60 -18.11 9.05
CA ARG A 236 -17.26 -19.41 9.30
C ARG A 236 -16.26 -20.56 9.44
N LYS A 237 -15.18 -20.58 8.67
CA LYS A 237 -14.09 -21.57 8.76
C LYS A 237 -13.21 -21.36 9.98
N GLU A 238 -12.97 -20.11 10.37
CA GLU A 238 -12.22 -19.76 11.59
C GLU A 238 -12.93 -20.33 12.84
N LYS A 239 -14.25 -20.12 12.96
CA LYS A 239 -15.06 -20.69 14.06
C LYS A 239 -15.16 -22.21 14.05
N GLU A 240 -14.97 -22.85 12.91
CA GLU A 240 -14.96 -24.31 12.79
C GLU A 240 -13.61 -24.87 13.26
N ASN A 241 -12.50 -24.22 12.90
CA ASN A 241 -11.15 -24.58 13.35
C ASN A 241 -10.93 -24.32 14.85
N ASP A 242 -11.40 -23.18 15.39
CA ASP A 242 -11.26 -22.90 16.83
C ASP A 242 -11.97 -23.96 17.68
N ARG A 243 -13.10 -24.51 17.19
CA ARG A 243 -13.85 -25.58 17.87
C ARG A 243 -13.15 -26.93 17.84
N THR A 244 -12.43 -27.27 16.79
CA THR A 244 -11.62 -28.51 16.72
C THR A 244 -10.38 -28.43 17.59
N PHE A 245 -9.74 -27.25 17.70
CA PHE A 245 -8.63 -27.06 18.65
C PHE A 245 -9.07 -27.16 20.12
N GLU A 246 -10.25 -26.65 20.47
CA GLU A 246 -10.83 -26.82 21.81
C GLU A 246 -11.29 -28.26 22.11
N SER A 247 -11.63 -29.07 21.11
CA SER A 247 -12.01 -30.48 21.33
C SER A 247 -10.83 -31.44 21.46
N ASP A 248 -9.67 -31.06 20.93
CA ASP A 248 -8.44 -31.85 20.92
C ASP A 248 -7.45 -31.44 22.04
N SER A 249 -7.83 -30.51 22.93
CA SER A 249 -7.07 -30.05 24.10
C SER A 249 -7.72 -30.44 25.43
#